data_AF-A0A7Z9KW27-F1
#
_entry.id   AF-A0A7Z9KW27-F1
#
_cell.length_a   1.000
_cell.length_b   1.000
_cell.length_c   1.000
_cell.angle_alpha   90.00
_cell.angle_beta   90.00
_cell.angle_gamma   90.00
#
_symmetry.space_group_name_H-M   'P 1'
#
loop_
_entity.id
_entity.type
_entity.pdbx_description
1 polymer ?
#
loop_
_entity_poly.entity_id
_entity_poly.type
_entity_poly.pdbx_seq_one_letter_code
_entity_poly.pdbx_strand_id
1 'polypeptide(L)'
;MLKDKETAKRVDAAKATLASLKSSTETLDADLSKKRKAWVGAFDASIPAETVAWAPWEPPKPLPRLTAWLKANGIIFVLGLILIIAGGLLARKVQREEATATPQQDDGSAATPVVDFEVLLKTLNEATLSLHATLSENTDPDEAAFNDAQSRIETIQEDQVNRLVDARISVQVRYGVAGFAQIFGPMSAGERNLNRAWSAIVDCHWPEAVSSMEYAAGQFEDACKQMESLRQTPSQS
;
A
#
# COMPACT_ATOMS: atom_id res chain seq x y z
N MET A 1 -17.32 11.04 -13.81
CA MET A 1 -17.31 12.52 -13.71
C MET A 1 -16.33 13.21 -14.67
N LEU A 2 -15.03 12.89 -14.69
CA LEU A 2 -14.09 13.56 -15.62
C LEU A 2 -14.33 13.21 -17.11
N LYS A 3 -14.56 11.93 -17.43
CA LYS A 3 -14.91 11.48 -18.79
C LYS A 3 -16.22 12.12 -19.31
N ASP A 4 -17.12 12.48 -18.41
CA ASP A 4 -18.45 12.98 -18.77
C ASP A 4 -18.38 14.45 -19.23
N LYS A 5 -17.52 15.24 -18.58
CA LYS A 5 -17.26 16.63 -18.99
C LYS A 5 -16.59 16.72 -20.35
N GLU A 6 -15.70 15.78 -20.64
CA GLU A 6 -15.00 15.72 -21.92
C GLU A 6 -15.96 15.35 -23.07
N THR A 7 -16.84 14.36 -22.86
CA THR A 7 -17.87 13.99 -23.83
C THR A 7 -18.85 15.14 -24.10
N ALA A 8 -19.33 15.82 -23.06
CA ALA A 8 -20.21 16.99 -23.21
C ALA A 8 -19.55 18.10 -24.04
N LYS A 9 -18.29 18.44 -23.72
CA LYS A 9 -17.52 19.44 -24.46
C LYS A 9 -17.33 19.06 -25.93
N ARG A 10 -17.13 17.78 -26.25
CA ARG A 10 -17.02 17.28 -27.64
C ARG A 10 -18.32 17.42 -28.41
N VAL A 11 -19.47 17.13 -27.77
CA VAL A 11 -20.79 17.29 -28.38
C VAL A 11 -21.09 18.77 -28.66
N ASP A 12 -20.81 19.66 -27.70
CA ASP A 12 -21.02 21.10 -27.88
C ASP A 12 -20.14 21.68 -29.00
N ALA A 13 -18.87 21.26 -29.07
CA ALA A 13 -17.97 21.64 -30.15
C ALA A 13 -18.45 21.14 -31.53
N ALA A 14 -18.98 19.91 -31.60
CA ALA A 14 -19.55 19.36 -32.82
C ALA A 14 -20.80 20.13 -33.28
N LYS A 15 -21.70 20.50 -32.34
CA LYS A 15 -22.88 21.34 -32.63
C LYS A 15 -22.50 22.73 -33.11
N ALA A 16 -21.50 23.37 -32.50
CA ALA A 16 -20.99 24.67 -32.94
C ALA A 16 -20.41 24.62 -34.36
N THR A 17 -19.70 23.53 -34.68
CA THR A 17 -19.15 23.29 -36.03
C THR A 17 -20.27 23.04 -37.05
N LEU A 18 -21.29 22.28 -36.69
CA LEU A 18 -22.47 22.09 -37.54
C LEU A 18 -23.19 23.41 -37.83
N ALA A 19 -23.32 24.29 -36.83
CA ALA A 19 -23.95 25.59 -37.00
C ALA A 19 -23.17 26.48 -37.99
N SER A 20 -21.83 26.53 -37.90
CA SER A 20 -21.01 27.31 -38.84
C SER A 20 -21.06 26.74 -40.26
N LEU A 21 -21.10 25.41 -40.39
CA LEU A 21 -21.24 24.73 -41.69
C LEU A 21 -22.60 24.98 -42.34
N LYS A 22 -23.68 25.09 -41.56
CA LYS A 22 -25.02 25.42 -42.06
C LYS A 22 -25.13 26.89 -42.49
N SER A 23 -24.40 27.81 -41.83
CA SER A 23 -24.45 29.25 -42.12
C SER A 23 -23.50 29.74 -43.22
N SER A 24 -22.52 28.92 -43.64
CA SER A 24 -21.57 29.35 -44.69
C SER A 24 -22.24 29.47 -46.07
N THR A 25 -22.25 30.69 -46.61
CA THR A 25 -22.80 31.11 -47.92
C THR A 25 -21.79 31.07 -49.06
N GLU A 26 -20.84 30.14 -49.01
CA GLU A 26 -19.87 29.95 -50.09
C GLU A 26 -20.58 29.51 -51.37
N THR A 27 -20.33 30.23 -52.48
CA THR A 27 -20.88 29.92 -53.80
C THR A 27 -20.18 28.70 -54.38
N LEU A 28 -20.81 27.53 -54.23
CA LEU A 28 -20.36 26.26 -54.79
C LEU A 28 -21.12 25.95 -56.08
N ASP A 29 -20.51 25.17 -56.98
CA ASP A 29 -21.25 24.59 -58.09
C ASP A 29 -22.37 23.65 -57.60
N ALA A 30 -23.31 23.32 -58.48
CA ALA A 30 -24.50 22.57 -58.12
C ALA A 30 -24.20 21.14 -57.59
N ASP A 31 -23.15 20.48 -58.10
CA ASP A 31 -22.78 19.13 -57.67
C ASP A 31 -22.13 19.15 -56.28
N LEU A 32 -21.21 20.10 -56.05
CA LEU A 32 -20.58 20.29 -54.75
C LEU A 32 -21.57 20.75 -53.69
N SER A 33 -22.53 21.60 -54.03
CA SER A 33 -23.61 22.02 -53.11
C SER A 33 -24.46 20.82 -52.66
N LYS A 34 -24.80 19.91 -53.58
CA LYS A 34 -25.55 18.68 -53.28
C LYS A 34 -24.74 17.75 -52.35
N LYS A 35 -23.46 17.54 -52.65
CA LYS A 35 -22.55 16.71 -51.82
C LYS A 35 -22.37 17.30 -50.43
N ARG A 36 -22.18 18.62 -50.31
CA ARG A 36 -22.09 19.33 -49.04
C ARG A 36 -23.35 19.17 -48.21
N LYS A 37 -24.53 19.34 -48.82
CA LYS A 37 -25.81 19.16 -48.11
C LYS A 37 -25.99 17.73 -47.58
N ALA A 38 -25.62 16.73 -48.37
CA ALA A 38 -25.67 15.34 -47.95
C ALA A 38 -24.70 15.05 -46.79
N TRP A 39 -23.46 15.55 -46.88
CA TRP A 39 -22.46 15.39 -45.83
C TRP A 39 -22.85 16.10 -44.54
N VAL A 40 -23.32 17.36 -44.60
CA VAL A 40 -23.80 18.10 -43.42
C VAL A 40 -24.97 17.38 -42.76
N GLY A 41 -25.90 16.80 -43.53
CA GLY A 41 -26.99 16.00 -42.99
C GLY A 41 -26.52 14.70 -42.33
N ALA A 42 -25.55 14.00 -42.92
CA ALA A 42 -24.96 12.81 -42.31
C ALA A 42 -24.17 13.15 -41.03
N PHE A 43 -23.46 14.28 -41.02
CA PHE A 43 -22.76 14.77 -39.83
C PHE A 43 -23.74 15.12 -38.71
N ASP A 44 -24.83 15.83 -39.01
CA ASP A 44 -25.92 16.12 -38.06
C ASP A 44 -26.49 14.84 -37.43
N ALA A 45 -26.78 13.83 -38.26
CA ALA A 45 -27.27 12.53 -37.79
C ALA A 45 -26.25 11.74 -36.95
N SER A 46 -24.95 12.02 -37.10
CA SER A 46 -23.88 11.38 -36.32
C SER A 46 -23.67 12.03 -34.95
N ILE A 47 -24.14 13.27 -34.76
CA ILE A 47 -24.14 13.90 -33.44
C ILE A 47 -25.20 13.17 -32.63
N PRO A 48 -24.85 12.49 -31.53
CA PRO A 48 -25.83 11.76 -30.74
C PRO A 48 -26.95 12.73 -30.33
N ALA A 49 -28.18 12.40 -30.75
CA ALA A 49 -29.38 13.16 -30.39
C ALA A 49 -29.34 13.37 -28.88
N GLU A 50 -29.43 14.64 -28.51
CA GLU A 50 -29.20 15.19 -27.18
C GLU A 50 -29.38 14.18 -26.06
N THR A 51 -28.27 13.92 -25.36
CA THR A 51 -28.20 13.42 -23.97
C THR A 51 -29.34 12.49 -23.59
N VAL A 52 -29.09 11.17 -23.58
CA VAL A 52 -29.78 10.30 -22.62
C VAL A 52 -29.71 11.08 -21.32
N ALA A 53 -30.83 11.65 -20.88
CA ALA A 53 -30.90 12.30 -19.58
C ALA A 53 -30.51 11.17 -18.66
N TRP A 54 -29.29 11.22 -18.16
CA TRP A 54 -28.79 10.29 -17.19
C TRP A 54 -29.68 10.61 -16.02
N ALA A 55 -30.79 9.86 -15.92
CA ALA A 55 -31.64 9.87 -14.75
C ALA A 55 -30.64 9.79 -13.60
N PRO A 56 -30.61 10.79 -12.71
CA PRO A 56 -29.60 10.85 -11.67
C PRO A 56 -29.61 9.47 -11.03
N TRP A 57 -28.48 8.76 -11.13
CA TRP A 57 -28.36 7.46 -10.51
C TRP A 57 -28.59 7.72 -9.03
N GLU A 58 -29.79 7.41 -8.54
CA GLU A 58 -30.08 7.47 -7.14
C GLU A 58 -29.44 6.22 -6.55
N PRO A 59 -28.31 6.33 -5.83
CA PRO A 59 -27.76 5.17 -5.16
C PRO A 59 -28.87 4.65 -4.24
N PRO A 60 -29.24 3.36 -4.34
CA PRO A 60 -30.27 2.81 -3.49
C PRO A 60 -29.86 3.04 -2.04
N LYS A 61 -30.84 3.47 -1.23
CA LYS A 61 -30.61 3.86 0.15
C LYS A 61 -29.85 2.74 0.90
N PRO A 62 -28.79 3.07 1.65
CA PRO A 62 -27.89 2.07 2.23
C PRO A 62 -28.60 1.17 3.25
N LEU A 63 -29.56 1.71 3.99
CA LEU A 63 -30.29 1.01 5.05
C LEU A 63 -31.08 -0.20 4.54
N PRO A 64 -31.98 -0.07 3.54
CA PRO A 64 -32.69 -1.22 2.96
C PRO A 64 -31.78 -2.36 2.51
N ARG A 65 -30.63 -2.02 1.89
CA ARG A 65 -29.64 -3.00 1.43
C ARG A 65 -29.03 -3.77 2.59
N LEU A 66 -28.59 -3.07 3.63
CA LEU A 66 -28.03 -3.69 4.82
C LEU A 66 -29.05 -4.60 5.50
N THR A 67 -30.31 -4.15 5.67
CA THR A 67 -31.35 -4.95 6.31
C THR A 67 -31.72 -6.20 5.50
N ALA A 68 -31.79 -6.10 4.17
CA ALA A 68 -32.08 -7.24 3.30
C ALA A 68 -30.94 -8.27 3.36
N TRP A 69 -29.69 -7.80 3.33
CA TRP A 69 -28.52 -8.66 3.48
C TRP A 69 -28.45 -9.32 4.86
N LEU A 70 -28.67 -8.55 5.94
CA LEU A 70 -28.64 -9.05 7.31
C LEU A 70 -29.74 -10.10 7.55
N LYS A 71 -30.91 -9.92 6.95
CA LYS A 71 -32.01 -10.90 7.01
C LYS A 71 -31.67 -12.19 6.26
N ALA A 72 -31.01 -12.09 5.10
CA ALA A 72 -30.66 -13.25 4.28
C ALA A 72 -29.45 -14.03 4.83
N ASN A 73 -28.41 -13.33 5.31
CA ASN A 73 -27.11 -13.94 5.62
C ASN A 73 -26.56 -13.60 7.02
N GLY A 74 -27.25 -12.75 7.78
CA GLY A 74 -26.72 -12.21 9.04
C GLY A 74 -26.41 -13.27 10.09
N ILE A 75 -27.20 -14.35 10.16
CA ILE A 75 -26.97 -15.43 11.13
C ILE A 75 -25.64 -16.14 10.86
N ILE A 76 -25.38 -16.54 9.60
CA ILE A 76 -24.13 -17.21 9.22
C ILE A 76 -22.94 -16.27 9.43
N PHE A 77 -23.09 -14.99 9.09
CA PHE A 77 -22.07 -13.99 9.32
C PHE A 77 -21.73 -13.82 10.81
N VAL A 78 -22.74 -13.68 11.67
CA VAL A 78 -22.55 -13.53 13.13
C VAL A 78 -21.91 -14.78 13.73
N LEU A 79 -22.34 -15.97 13.31
CA LEU A 79 -21.70 -17.23 13.74
C LEU A 79 -20.23 -17.29 13.32
N GLY A 80 -19.92 -16.93 12.07
CA GLY A 80 -18.55 -16.84 11.59
C GLY A 80 -17.72 -15.83 12.40
N LEU A 81 -18.28 -14.66 12.69
CA LEU A 81 -17.62 -13.63 13.50
C LEU A 81 -17.33 -14.12 14.93
N ILE A 82 -18.29 -14.80 15.56
CA ILE A 82 -18.11 -15.40 16.89
C ILE A 82 -16.99 -16.45 16.84
N LEU A 83 -16.96 -17.31 15.83
CA LEU A 83 -15.93 -18.34 15.66
C LEU A 83 -14.54 -17.71 15.49
N ILE A 84 -14.42 -16.63 14.71
CA ILE A 84 -13.16 -15.89 14.53
C ILE A 84 -12.69 -15.28 15.86
N ILE A 85 -13.60 -14.64 16.61
CA ILE A 85 -13.26 -14.05 17.92
C ILE A 85 -12.83 -15.14 18.90
N ALA A 86 -13.57 -16.24 18.98
CA ALA A 86 -13.23 -17.37 19.85
C ALA A 86 -11.89 -18.00 19.47
N GLY A 87 -11.65 -18.23 18.18
CA GLY A 87 -10.38 -18.73 17.65
C GLY A 87 -9.22 -17.80 17.97
N GLY A 88 -9.39 -16.48 17.79
CA GLY A 88 -8.38 -15.48 18.14
C GLY A 88 -8.07 -15.44 19.64
N LEU A 89 -9.08 -15.58 20.50
CA LEU A 89 -8.90 -15.64 21.95
C LEU A 89 -8.18 -16.93 22.39
N LEU A 90 -8.50 -18.08 21.78
CA LEU A 90 -7.82 -19.34 22.05
C LEU A 90 -6.37 -19.31 21.57
N ALA A 91 -6.11 -18.84 20.35
CA ALA A 91 -4.76 -18.69 19.81
C ALA A 91 -3.91 -17.76 20.70
N ARG A 92 -4.50 -16.66 21.19
CA ARG A 92 -3.82 -15.74 22.12
C ARG A 92 -3.50 -16.37 23.47
N LYS A 93 -4.34 -17.28 23.98
CA LYS A 93 -4.04 -18.02 25.22
C LYS A 93 -2.87 -18.99 25.01
N VAL A 94 -2.90 -19.77 23.93
CA VAL A 94 -1.81 -20.71 23.60
C VAL A 94 -0.48 -19.98 23.45
N GLN A 95 -0.44 -18.88 22.68
CA GLN A 95 0.78 -18.08 22.51
C GLN A 95 1.27 -17.47 23.83
N ARG A 96 0.37 -17.11 24.74
CA ARG A 96 0.75 -16.58 26.06
C ARG A 96 1.33 -17.67 26.95
N GLU A 97 0.76 -18.87 26.91
CA GLU A 97 1.26 -20.04 27.64
C GLU A 97 2.63 -20.48 27.12
N GLU A 98 2.83 -20.53 25.79
CA GLU A 98 4.14 -20.80 25.17
C GLU A 98 5.18 -19.74 25.53
N ALA A 99 4.79 -18.45 25.58
CA ALA A 99 5.69 -17.36 25.94
C ALA A 99 6.00 -17.27 27.45
N THR A 100 5.21 -17.91 28.32
CA THR A 100 5.43 -17.92 29.78
C THR A 100 5.91 -19.27 30.32
N ALA A 101 5.80 -20.34 29.54
CA ALA A 101 6.43 -21.61 29.85
C ALA A 101 7.95 -21.40 29.88
N THR A 102 8.57 -21.69 31.03
CA THR A 102 10.02 -21.79 31.15
C THR A 102 10.50 -22.84 30.15
N PRO A 103 11.58 -22.62 29.37
CA PRO A 103 12.03 -23.60 28.39
C PRO A 103 12.39 -24.89 29.11
N GLN A 104 11.49 -25.88 29.05
CA GLN A 104 11.84 -27.23 29.40
C GLN A 104 12.70 -27.73 28.25
N GLN A 105 13.98 -27.89 28.55
CA GLN A 105 15.01 -28.42 27.67
C GLN A 105 14.62 -29.85 27.29
N ASP A 106 13.73 -29.98 26.30
CA ASP A 106 13.29 -31.26 25.77
C ASP A 106 14.24 -31.65 24.64
N ASP A 107 14.94 -32.75 24.90
CA ASP A 107 16.06 -33.27 24.15
C ASP A 107 15.52 -33.94 22.87
N GLY A 108 15.45 -33.21 21.74
CA GLY A 108 15.29 -33.86 20.43
C GLY A 108 14.40 -33.20 19.37
N SER A 109 13.82 -32.02 19.58
CA SER A 109 13.24 -31.24 18.48
C SER A 109 14.03 -29.96 18.31
N ALA A 110 14.35 -29.60 17.07
CA ALA A 110 15.05 -28.35 16.74
C ALA A 110 14.18 -27.14 17.10
N ALA A 111 14.09 -26.86 18.41
CA ALA A 111 13.47 -25.67 18.94
C ALA A 111 14.25 -24.50 18.38
N THR A 112 13.59 -23.71 17.54
CA THR A 112 14.11 -22.43 17.09
C THR A 112 14.43 -21.64 18.36
N PRO A 113 15.69 -21.23 18.57
CA PRO A 113 16.06 -20.52 19.79
C PRO A 113 15.16 -19.29 19.91
N VAL A 114 14.61 -19.04 21.10
CA VAL A 114 13.83 -17.83 21.37
C VAL A 114 14.75 -16.63 21.12
N VAL A 115 14.67 -16.05 19.92
CA VAL A 115 15.57 -14.98 19.53
C VAL A 115 15.07 -13.69 20.15
N ASP A 116 15.94 -13.03 20.90
CA ASP A 116 15.63 -11.76 21.56
C ASP A 116 15.33 -10.70 20.49
N PHE A 117 14.14 -10.09 20.58
CA PHE A 117 13.72 -8.99 19.69
C PHE A 117 14.75 -7.87 19.65
N GLU A 118 15.41 -7.59 20.77
CA GLU A 118 16.44 -6.55 20.83
C GLU A 118 17.64 -6.87 19.93
N VAL A 119 18.08 -8.13 19.95
CA VAL A 119 19.19 -8.60 19.11
C VAL A 119 18.78 -8.57 17.64
N LEU A 120 17.55 -8.97 17.33
CA LEU A 120 17.02 -8.91 15.97
C LEU A 120 16.98 -7.47 15.44
N LEU A 121 16.53 -6.51 16.26
CA LEU A 121 16.38 -5.13 15.84
C LEU A 121 17.75 -4.46 15.64
N LYS A 122 18.72 -4.75 16.51
CA LYS A 122 20.10 -4.29 16.35
C LYS A 122 20.74 -4.87 15.09
N THR A 123 20.57 -6.18 14.85
CA THR A 123 21.05 -6.85 13.63
C THR A 123 20.44 -6.22 12.37
N LEU A 124 19.14 -5.93 12.37
CA LEU A 124 18.48 -5.24 11.25
C LEU A 124 19.06 -3.85 11.00
N ASN A 125 19.24 -3.07 12.07
CA ASN A 125 19.81 -1.73 11.98
C ASN A 125 21.24 -1.76 11.42
N GLU A 126 22.09 -2.66 11.92
CA GLU A 126 23.46 -2.84 11.47
C GLU A 126 23.54 -3.26 9.99
N ALA A 127 22.70 -4.21 9.56
CA ALA A 127 22.64 -4.63 8.16
C ALA A 127 22.19 -3.49 7.24
N THR A 128 21.19 -2.71 7.67
CA THR A 128 20.68 -1.55 6.93
C THR A 128 21.75 -0.45 6.83
N LEU A 129 22.45 -0.14 7.93
CA LEU A 129 23.55 0.83 7.96
C LEU A 129 24.72 0.39 7.09
N SER A 130 25.10 -0.88 7.15
CA SER A 130 26.18 -1.44 6.32
C SER A 130 25.85 -1.35 4.84
N LEU A 131 24.62 -1.68 4.44
CA LEU A 131 24.18 -1.54 3.06
C LEU A 131 24.15 -0.06 2.64
N HIS A 132 23.59 0.83 3.45
CA HIS A 132 23.61 2.26 3.17
C HIS A 132 25.04 2.79 2.93
N ALA A 133 26.00 2.40 3.77
CA ALA A 133 27.40 2.78 3.59
C ALA A 133 27.92 2.32 2.22
N THR A 134 27.68 1.05 1.84
CA THR A 134 28.06 0.52 0.52
C THR A 134 27.43 1.33 -0.63
N LEU A 135 26.15 1.65 -0.55
CA LEU A 135 25.47 2.41 -1.61
C LEU A 135 26.02 3.85 -1.71
N SER A 136 26.29 4.48 -0.57
CA SER A 136 26.76 5.87 -0.51
C SER A 136 28.18 6.06 -1.05
N GLU A 137 29.05 5.05 -0.94
CA GLU A 137 30.42 5.07 -1.44
C GLU A 137 30.49 4.88 -2.97
N ASN A 138 29.49 4.21 -3.56
CA ASN A 138 29.43 3.96 -4.99
C ASN A 138 28.65 5.07 -5.70
N THR A 139 29.35 6.08 -6.23
CA THR A 139 28.74 7.23 -6.91
C THR A 139 28.36 6.96 -8.37
N ASP A 140 28.87 5.90 -8.97
CA ASP A 140 28.62 5.53 -10.37
C ASP A 140 28.39 4.00 -10.48
N PRO A 141 27.22 3.52 -10.03
CA PRO A 141 26.91 2.10 -9.96
C PRO A 141 26.74 1.49 -11.35
N ASP A 142 27.36 0.34 -11.57
CA ASP A 142 27.09 -0.50 -12.72
C ASP A 142 25.88 -1.42 -12.48
N GLU A 143 25.48 -2.18 -13.50
CA GLU A 143 24.37 -3.14 -13.41
C GLU A 143 24.59 -4.19 -12.30
N ALA A 144 25.84 -4.59 -12.05
CA ALA A 144 26.16 -5.54 -11.00
C ALA A 144 25.88 -4.95 -9.60
N ALA A 145 26.19 -3.67 -9.39
CA ALA A 145 25.89 -2.97 -8.15
C ALA A 145 24.39 -2.84 -7.88
N PHE A 146 23.56 -2.59 -8.92
CA PHE A 146 22.10 -2.60 -8.78
C PHE A 146 21.56 -3.98 -8.36
N ASN A 147 22.02 -5.03 -9.02
CA ASN A 147 21.60 -6.40 -8.72
C ASN A 147 22.03 -6.85 -7.30
N ASP A 148 23.25 -6.52 -6.88
CA ASP A 148 23.72 -6.79 -5.52
C ASP A 148 22.88 -6.05 -4.48
N ALA A 149 22.65 -4.75 -4.69
CA ALA A 149 21.83 -3.93 -3.79
C ALA A 149 20.42 -4.48 -3.66
N GLN A 150 19.78 -4.85 -4.78
CA GLN A 150 18.44 -5.44 -4.78
C GLN A 150 18.39 -6.72 -3.93
N SER A 151 19.29 -7.66 -4.21
CA SER A 151 19.37 -8.95 -3.52
C SER A 151 19.59 -8.78 -2.01
N ARG A 152 20.44 -7.82 -1.61
CA ARG A 152 20.69 -7.51 -0.20
C ARG A 152 19.47 -6.90 0.49
N ILE A 153 18.72 -6.02 -0.18
CA ILE A 153 17.47 -5.47 0.38
C ILE A 153 16.43 -6.58 0.56
N GLU A 154 16.27 -7.45 -0.44
CA GLU A 154 15.35 -8.60 -0.37
C GLU A 154 15.72 -9.51 0.81
N THR A 155 17.01 -9.82 0.98
CA THR A 155 17.50 -10.61 2.12
C THR A 155 17.16 -9.94 3.46
N ILE A 156 17.36 -8.62 3.58
CA ILE A 156 17.00 -7.88 4.81
C ILE A 156 15.49 -7.97 5.10
N GLN A 157 14.65 -7.80 4.08
CA GLN A 157 13.19 -7.87 4.22
C GLN A 157 12.72 -9.29 4.59
N GLU A 158 13.19 -10.30 3.86
CA GLU A 158 12.75 -11.68 4.03
C GLU A 158 13.26 -12.32 5.31
N ASP A 159 14.53 -12.12 5.64
CA ASP A 159 15.13 -12.78 6.80
C ASP A 159 14.98 -11.96 8.07
N GLN A 160 15.20 -10.64 8.04
CA GLN A 160 15.33 -9.86 9.27
C GLN A 160 14.00 -9.24 9.69
N VAL A 161 13.29 -8.59 8.76
CA VAL A 161 12.01 -7.93 9.07
C VAL A 161 10.96 -8.96 9.48
N ASN A 162 10.84 -10.09 8.76
CA ASN A 162 9.88 -11.13 9.11
C ASN A 162 10.12 -11.71 10.51
N ARG A 163 11.39 -11.97 10.87
CA ARG A 163 11.73 -12.48 12.22
C ARG A 163 11.36 -11.49 13.32
N LEU A 164 11.51 -10.19 13.08
CA LEU A 164 11.05 -9.16 14.02
C LEU A 164 9.53 -9.13 14.15
N VAL A 165 8.82 -9.25 13.03
CA VAL A 165 7.36 -9.33 13.03
C VAL A 165 6.90 -10.55 13.82
N ASP A 166 7.55 -11.70 13.70
CA ASP A 166 7.20 -12.88 14.49
C ASP A 166 7.47 -12.70 15.99
N ALA A 167 8.57 -12.03 16.35
CA ALA A 167 8.92 -11.71 17.72
C ALA A 167 8.06 -10.58 18.35
N ARG A 168 7.16 -9.93 17.59
CA ARG A 168 6.36 -8.77 18.03
C ARG A 168 5.55 -9.00 19.31
N ILE A 169 5.07 -10.23 19.54
CA ILE A 169 4.26 -10.57 20.71
C ILE A 169 5.08 -10.42 21.98
N SER A 170 6.38 -10.76 21.95
CA SER A 170 7.28 -10.64 23.10
C SER A 170 7.42 -9.18 23.55
N VAL A 171 7.48 -8.24 22.60
CA VAL A 171 7.53 -6.79 22.85
C VAL A 171 6.25 -6.31 23.50
N GLN A 172 5.09 -6.73 22.98
CA GLN A 172 3.79 -6.35 23.54
C GLN A 172 3.60 -6.91 24.96
N VAL A 173 4.07 -8.12 25.24
CA VAL A 173 4.02 -8.72 26.58
C VAL A 173 4.96 -7.99 27.55
N ARG A 174 6.18 -7.64 27.11
CA ARG A 174 7.20 -7.01 27.95
C ARG A 174 6.92 -5.53 28.24
N TYR A 175 6.49 -4.76 27.24
CA TYR A 175 6.36 -3.29 27.34
C TYR A 175 4.92 -2.77 27.22
N GLY A 176 3.94 -3.68 27.10
CA GLY A 176 2.54 -3.31 26.90
C GLY A 176 2.25 -2.69 25.53
N VAL A 177 1.00 -2.29 25.31
CA VAL A 177 0.54 -1.72 24.02
C VAL A 177 1.19 -0.36 23.73
N ALA A 178 1.41 0.46 24.78
CA ALA A 178 2.04 1.77 24.62
C ALA A 178 3.51 1.65 24.21
N GLY A 179 4.31 0.81 24.90
CA GLY A 179 5.70 0.56 24.53
C GLY A 179 5.83 -0.12 23.17
N PHE A 180 4.92 -1.04 22.85
CA PHE A 180 4.82 -1.62 21.51
C PHE A 180 4.67 -0.54 20.43
N ALA A 181 3.74 0.40 20.60
CA ALA A 181 3.51 1.46 19.63
C ALA A 181 4.72 2.41 19.48
N GLN A 182 5.43 2.69 20.58
CA GLN A 182 6.65 3.51 20.56
C GLN A 182 7.78 2.87 19.74
N ILE A 183 7.93 1.54 19.82
CA ILE A 183 8.97 0.81 19.07
C ILE A 183 8.54 0.58 17.62
N PHE A 184 7.29 0.13 17.39
CA PHE A 184 6.83 -0.26 16.06
C PHE A 184 6.51 0.93 15.14
N GLY A 185 6.29 2.13 15.68
CA GLY A 185 6.10 3.35 14.89
C GLY A 185 7.31 3.64 13.99
N PRO A 186 8.50 3.89 14.56
CA PRO A 186 9.74 4.04 13.80
C PRO A 186 10.08 2.80 12.96
N MET A 187 9.92 1.58 13.50
CA MET A 187 10.18 0.35 12.73
C MET A 187 9.37 0.30 11.41
N SER A 188 8.06 0.59 11.47
CA SER A 188 7.21 0.62 10.28
C SER A 188 7.59 1.74 9.31
N ALA A 189 8.10 2.87 9.81
CA ALA A 189 8.64 3.92 8.97
C ALA A 189 9.94 3.48 8.27
N GLY A 190 10.82 2.78 8.98
CA GLY A 190 12.03 2.18 8.42
C GLY A 190 11.73 1.17 7.31
N GLU A 191 10.80 0.25 7.55
CA GLU A 191 10.34 -0.74 6.57
C GLU A 191 9.79 -0.06 5.29
N ARG A 192 8.97 0.99 5.43
CA ARG A 192 8.48 1.75 4.26
C ARG A 192 9.60 2.37 3.44
N ASN A 193 10.64 2.89 4.09
CA ASN A 193 11.79 3.46 3.38
C ASN A 193 12.67 2.38 2.76
N LEU A 194 12.77 1.20 3.38
CA LEU A 194 13.42 0.03 2.78
C LEU A 194 12.69 -0.41 1.49
N ASN A 195 11.36 -0.45 1.51
CA ASN A 195 10.56 -0.76 0.32
C ASN A 195 10.73 0.30 -0.78
N ARG A 196 10.85 1.59 -0.42
CA ARG A 196 11.16 2.67 -1.37
C ARG A 196 12.56 2.51 -1.98
N ALA A 197 13.55 2.17 -1.16
CA ALA A 197 14.90 1.90 -1.65
C ALA A 197 14.90 0.75 -2.66
N TRP A 198 14.20 -0.35 -2.37
CA TRP A 198 14.04 -1.46 -3.30
C TRP A 198 13.41 -1.01 -4.62
N SER A 199 12.30 -0.28 -4.59
CA SER A 199 11.66 0.24 -5.82
C SER A 199 12.59 1.16 -6.61
N ALA A 200 13.32 2.05 -5.93
CA ALA A 200 14.29 2.94 -6.58
C ALA A 200 15.44 2.16 -7.23
N ILE A 201 15.93 1.07 -6.61
CA ILE A 201 16.94 0.19 -7.22
C ILE A 201 16.39 -0.48 -8.49
N VAL A 202 15.18 -1.02 -8.44
CA VAL A 202 14.52 -1.67 -9.60
C VAL A 202 14.30 -0.68 -10.76
N ASP A 203 13.99 0.57 -10.43
CA ASP A 203 13.79 1.65 -11.41
C ASP A 203 15.11 2.34 -11.85
N CYS A 204 16.27 1.79 -11.48
CA CYS A 204 17.60 2.32 -11.77
C CYS A 204 17.85 3.75 -11.24
N HIS A 205 17.23 4.11 -10.11
CA HIS A 205 17.34 5.42 -9.47
C HIS A 205 18.21 5.39 -8.20
N TRP A 206 19.53 5.28 -8.38
CA TRP A 206 20.49 5.11 -7.28
C TRP A 206 20.45 6.21 -6.21
N PRO A 207 20.39 7.52 -6.53
CA PRO A 207 20.40 8.56 -5.49
C PRO A 207 19.20 8.49 -4.53
N GLU A 208 18.03 8.12 -5.03
CA GLU A 208 16.81 7.91 -4.23
C GLU A 208 16.92 6.64 -3.39
N ALA A 209 17.55 5.59 -3.92
CA ALA A 209 17.83 4.38 -3.15
C ALA A 209 18.77 4.68 -1.96
N VAL A 210 19.85 5.45 -2.18
CA VAL A 210 20.78 5.89 -1.11
C VAL A 210 20.03 6.69 -0.04
N SER A 211 19.28 7.73 -0.44
CA SER A 211 18.53 8.57 0.50
C SER A 211 17.46 7.77 1.25
N SER A 212 16.75 6.87 0.57
CA SER A 212 15.74 6.01 1.21
C SER A 212 16.39 5.05 2.22
N MET A 213 17.56 4.49 1.92
CA MET A 213 18.31 3.65 2.85
C MET A 213 18.83 4.41 4.06
N GLU A 214 19.28 5.66 3.89
CA GLU A 214 19.66 6.55 5.00
C GLU A 214 18.49 6.74 5.96
N TYR A 215 17.31 7.08 5.42
CA TYR A 215 16.10 7.23 6.23
C TYR A 215 15.68 5.93 6.90
N ALA A 216 15.81 4.78 6.23
CA ALA A 216 15.49 3.48 6.80
C ALA A 216 16.39 3.19 8.02
N ALA A 217 17.70 3.39 7.87
CA ALA A 217 18.68 3.20 8.95
C ALA A 217 18.37 4.12 10.15
N GLY A 218 18.11 5.40 9.92
CA GLY A 218 17.76 6.34 11.00
C GLY A 218 16.51 5.91 11.77
N GLN A 219 15.48 5.39 11.08
CA GLN A 219 14.26 4.92 11.74
C GLN A 219 14.47 3.63 12.56
N PHE A 220 15.34 2.72 12.11
CA PHE A 220 15.69 1.53 12.90
C PHE A 220 16.57 1.88 14.11
N GLU A 221 17.47 2.84 13.96
CA GLU A 221 18.24 3.40 15.09
C GLU A 221 17.31 4.04 16.14
N ASP A 222 16.31 4.81 15.69
CA ASP A 222 15.30 5.39 16.58
C ASP A 222 14.49 4.31 17.31
N ALA A 223 14.09 3.23 16.62
CA ALA A 223 13.43 2.09 17.25
C ALA A 223 14.30 1.46 18.35
N CYS A 224 15.60 1.29 18.10
CA CYS A 224 16.58 0.82 19.09
C CYS A 224 16.62 1.76 20.31
N LYS A 225 16.68 3.08 20.10
CA LYS A 225 16.69 4.08 21.18
C LYS A 225 15.41 4.05 22.02
N GLN A 226 14.23 3.92 21.38
CA GLN A 226 12.96 3.81 22.11
C GLN A 226 12.93 2.57 23.00
N MET A 227 13.41 1.44 22.50
CA MET A 227 13.49 0.21 23.27
C MET A 227 14.46 0.32 24.47
N GLU A 228 15.63 0.93 24.28
CA GLU A 228 16.60 1.24 25.34
C GLU A 228 15.95 2.14 26.43
N SER A 229 15.23 3.18 26.01
CA SER A 229 14.51 4.09 26.92
C SER A 229 13.44 3.38 27.75
N LEU A 230 12.66 2.49 27.11
CA LEU A 230 11.63 1.69 27.78
C LEU A 230 12.24 0.70 28.79
N ARG A 231 13.44 0.20 28.54
CA ARG A 231 14.17 -0.66 29.50
C ARG A 231 14.65 0.11 30.73
N GLN A 232 15.09 1.35 30.55
CA GLN A 232 15.60 2.20 31.63
C GLN A 232 14.50 2.83 32.49
N THR A 233 13.26 2.77 32.03
CA THR A 233 12.09 3.23 32.80
C THR A 233 11.51 2.01 33.53
N PRO A 234 11.99 1.63 34.74
CA PRO A 234 11.35 0.57 35.49
C PRO A 234 9.89 0.98 35.73
N SER A 235 8.98 0.09 35.34
CA SER A 235 7.53 0.22 35.48
C SER A 235 7.17 0.84 36.84
N GLN A 236 6.93 2.16 36.87
CA GLN A 236 6.21 2.79 37.98
C GLN A 236 4.75 2.44 37.77
N SER A 237 4.38 1.24 38.21
CA SER A 237 3.00 0.75 38.27
C SER A 237 2.79 0.03 39.59
#